data_AF-W4RQI1-F1
#
_entry.id   AF-W4RQI1-F1
#
_cell.length_a   1.000
_cell.length_b   1.000
_cell.length_c   1.000
_cell.angle_alpha   90.00
_cell.angle_beta   90.00
_cell.angle_gamma   90.00
#
_symmetry.space_group_name_H-M   'P 1'
#
loop_
_entity.id
_entity.type
_entity.pdbx_description
1 polymer ?
#
loop_
_entity_poly.entity_id
_entity_poly.type
_entity_poly.pdbx_seq_one_letter_code
_entity_poly.pdbx_strand_id
1 'polypeptide(L)'
;MDTVFLMNSLWVMISAVLVILMIGGFILLETGSTRMKNAGHIAGKTILTFGISSIVFWAVGYGIIFGEGNSILGFSDFFYSGYDVEGLGLSGAVFFLFQLAFAGYL
;
A
#
# COMPACT_ATOMS: atom_id res chain seq x y z
N MET A 1 -14.62 20.02 9.24
CA MET A 1 -14.23 19.00 8.25
C MET A 1 -15.33 18.93 7.22
N ASP A 2 -15.00 19.14 5.96
CA ASP A 2 -16.00 19.14 4.89
C ASP A 2 -16.52 17.73 4.64
N THR A 3 -17.84 17.58 4.44
CA THR A 3 -18.46 16.27 4.20
C THR A 3 -17.85 15.55 2.98
N VAL A 4 -17.43 16.31 1.97
CA VAL A 4 -16.76 15.80 0.77
C VAL A 4 -15.42 15.16 1.12
N PHE A 5 -14.64 15.76 2.03
CA PHE A 5 -13.35 15.21 2.47
C PHE A 5 -13.50 13.84 3.14
N LEU A 6 -14.50 13.70 4.01
CA LEU A 6 -14.79 12.42 4.68
C LEU A 6 -15.24 11.36 3.68
N MET A 7 -16.08 11.74 2.71
CA MET A 7 -16.58 10.81 1.68
C MET A 7 -15.47 10.34 0.74
N ASN A 8 -14.58 11.23 0.33
CA ASN A 8 -13.39 10.87 -0.45
C ASN A 8 -12.48 9.91 0.32
N SER A 9 -12.23 10.20 1.60
CA SER A 9 -11.41 9.35 2.47
C SER A 9 -12.04 7.96 2.64
N LEU A 10 -13.35 7.88 2.84
CA LEU A 10 -14.06 6.61 2.95
C LEU A 10 -13.99 5.81 1.64
N TRP A 11 -14.21 6.47 0.50
CA TRP A 11 -14.14 5.82 -0.82
C TRP A 11 -12.75 5.24 -1.09
N VAL A 12 -11.69 6.01 -0.83
CA VAL A 12 -10.31 5.56 -1.07
C VAL A 12 -9.90 4.49 -0.05
N MET A 13 -10.37 4.56 1.19
CA MET A 13 -10.14 3.50 2.18
C MET A 13 -10.74 2.17 1.73
N ILE A 14 -11.99 2.16 1.25
CA ILE A 14 -12.62 0.95 0.68
C ILE A 14 -11.82 0.46 -0.52
N SER A 15 -11.42 1.36 -1.41
CA SER A 15 -10.62 1.02 -2.59
C SER A 15 -9.29 0.37 -2.20
N ALA A 16 -8.62 0.85 -1.16
CA ALA A 16 -7.38 0.25 -0.68
C ALA A 16 -7.58 -1.16 -0.13
N VAL A 17 -8.68 -1.40 0.59
CA VAL A 17 -9.05 -2.76 1.06
C VAL A 17 -9.23 -3.70 -0.13
N LEU A 18 -9.90 -3.26 -1.20
CA LEU A 18 -10.08 -4.06 -2.41
C LEU A 18 -8.75 -4.40 -3.08
N VAL A 19 -7.80 -3.47 -3.13
CA VAL A 19 -6.46 -3.72 -3.68
C VAL A 19 -5.68 -4.72 -2.82
N ILE A 20 -5.74 -4.61 -1.49
CA ILE A 20 -5.09 -5.58 -0.60
C ILE A 20 -5.70 -6.98 -0.79
N LEU A 21 -7.01 -7.09 -0.99
CA LEU A 21 -7.67 -8.36 -1.28
C LEU A 21 -7.17 -9.02 -2.58
N MET A 22 -6.65 -8.24 -3.55
CA MET A 22 -6.03 -8.81 -4.75
C MET A 22 -4.87 -9.74 -4.37
N ILE A 23 -4.06 -9.40 -3.38
CA ILE A 23 -2.93 -10.24 -2.91
C ILE A 23 -3.43 -11.60 -2.44
N GLY A 24 -4.54 -11.63 -1.70
CA GLY A 24 -5.22 -12.87 -1.32
C GLY A 24 -5.68 -13.67 -2.54
N GLY A 25 -6.25 -13.00 -3.54
CA GLY A 25 -6.62 -13.61 -4.82
C GLY A 25 -5.43 -14.26 -5.54
N PHE A 26 -4.29 -13.58 -5.61
CA PHE A 26 -3.06 -14.13 -6.20
C PHE A 26 -2.53 -15.34 -5.43
N ILE A 27 -2.54 -15.27 -4.10
CA ILE A 27 -2.15 -16.43 -3.27
C ILE A 27 -3.03 -17.63 -3.60
N LEU A 28 -4.35 -17.46 -3.72
CA LEU A 28 -5.27 -18.54 -4.08
C LEU A 28 -4.99 -19.12 -5.48
N LEU A 29 -4.70 -18.25 -6.47
CA LEU A 29 -4.39 -18.68 -7.83
C LEU A 29 -3.04 -19.41 -7.92
N GLU A 30 -2.00 -18.92 -7.27
CA GLU A 30 -0.67 -19.53 -7.27
C GLU A 30 -0.65 -20.85 -6.49
N THR A 31 -1.28 -20.87 -5.30
CA THR A 31 -1.36 -22.10 -4.50
C THR A 31 -2.26 -23.15 -5.14
N GLY A 32 -3.37 -22.74 -5.77
CA GLY A 32 -4.25 -23.64 -6.51
C GLY A 32 -3.63 -24.23 -7.77
N SER A 33 -2.69 -23.51 -8.40
CA SER A 33 -1.96 -23.97 -9.58
C SER A 33 -0.73 -24.83 -9.26
N THR A 34 -0.37 -24.96 -7.97
CA THR A 34 0.82 -25.71 -7.54
C THR A 34 0.45 -26.98 -6.79
N ARG A 35 1.43 -27.87 -6.59
CA ARG A 35 1.21 -29.12 -5.84
C ARG A 35 0.88 -28.79 -4.38
N MET A 36 -0.12 -29.47 -3.80
CA MET A 36 -0.58 -29.20 -2.43
C MET A 36 0.53 -29.21 -1.37
N LYS A 37 1.56 -30.06 -1.52
CA LYS A 37 2.71 -30.09 -0.61
C LYS A 37 3.54 -28.79 -0.58
N ASN A 38 3.44 -27.95 -1.60
CA ASN A 38 4.15 -26.68 -1.72
C ASN A 38 3.25 -25.46 -1.48
N ALA A 39 1.93 -25.64 -1.37
CA ALA A 39 0.96 -24.56 -1.27
C ALA A 39 1.23 -23.65 -0.05
N GLY A 40 1.52 -24.24 1.11
CA GLY A 40 1.86 -23.48 2.32
C GLY A 40 3.12 -22.65 2.17
N HIS A 41 4.13 -23.14 1.45
CA HIS A 41 5.37 -22.40 1.24
C HIS A 41 5.17 -21.19 0.34
N ILE A 42 4.35 -21.34 -0.71
CA ILE A 42 4.03 -20.26 -1.65
C ILE A 42 3.22 -19.17 -0.96
N ALA A 43 2.13 -19.54 -0.27
CA ALA A 43 1.33 -18.58 0.51
C ALA A 43 2.19 -17.83 1.53
N GLY A 44 3.03 -18.54 2.28
CA GLY A 44 3.92 -17.94 3.28
C GLY A 44 4.93 -16.96 2.67
N LYS A 45 5.54 -17.30 1.53
CA LYS A 45 6.47 -16.41 0.83
C LYS A 45 5.77 -15.12 0.38
N THR A 46 4.58 -15.22 -0.19
CA THR A 46 3.85 -14.07 -0.73
C THR A 46 3.42 -13.13 0.39
N ILE A 47 2.90 -13.65 1.51
CA ILE A 47 2.53 -12.85 2.69
C ILE A 47 3.77 -12.17 3.30
N LEU A 48 4.89 -12.89 3.42
CA LEU A 48 6.12 -12.33 3.97
C LEU A 48 6.71 -11.24 3.05
N THR A 49 6.65 -11.43 1.74
CA THR A 49 7.08 -10.43 0.76
C THR A 49 6.24 -9.17 0.89
N PHE A 50 4.91 -9.29 0.98
CA PHE A 50 4.03 -8.14 1.21
C PHE A 50 4.35 -7.40 2.51
N GLY A 51 4.61 -8.11 3.61
CA GLY A 51 4.97 -7.51 4.89
C GLY A 51 6.29 -6.73 4.83
N ILE A 52 7.31 -7.29 4.17
CA ILE A 52 8.59 -6.60 3.98
C ILE A 52 8.40 -5.38 3.07
N SER A 53 7.70 -5.51 1.94
CA SER A 53 7.41 -4.41 1.04
C SER A 53 6.65 -3.28 1.74
N SER A 54 5.71 -3.60 2.64
CA SER A 54 4.98 -2.61 3.44
C SER A 54 5.91 -1.81 4.36
N ILE A 55 6.85 -2.48 5.03
CA ILE A 55 7.83 -1.82 5.91
C ILE A 55 8.80 -0.96 5.10
N VAL A 56 9.29 -1.45 3.96
CA VAL A 56 10.19 -0.69 3.08
C VAL A 56 9.47 0.52 2.48
N PHE A 57 8.22 0.36 2.06
CA PHE A 57 7.41 1.46 1.55
C PHE A 57 7.18 2.53 2.62
N TRP A 58 6.87 2.13 3.85
CA TRP A 58 6.75 3.05 4.98
C TRP A 58 8.05 3.80 5.29
N ALA A 59 9.18 3.08 5.34
CA ALA A 59 10.46 3.66 5.75
C ALA A 59 11.01 4.63 4.69
N VAL A 60 10.99 4.21 3.41
CA VAL A 60 11.65 4.97 2.32
C VAL A 60 10.79 5.16 1.07
N GLY A 61 9.92 4.21 0.74
CA GLY A 61 9.19 4.24 -0.53
C GLY A 61 8.23 5.42 -0.67
N TYR A 62 7.54 5.80 0.41
CA TYR A 62 6.65 6.96 0.40
C TYR A 62 7.42 8.26 0.14
N GLY A 63 8.53 8.48 0.85
CA GLY A 63 9.37 9.67 0.66
C GLY A 63 10.00 9.77 -0.72
N ILE A 64 10.37 8.64 -1.34
CA ILE A 64 10.92 8.62 -2.70
C ILE A 64 9.88 9.04 -3.75
N ILE A 65 8.61 8.68 -3.56
CA ILE A 65 7.56 8.90 -4.57
C ILE A 65 6.82 10.22 -4.34
N PHE A 66 6.53 10.56 -3.08
CA PHE A 66 5.66 11.67 -2.70
C PHE A 66 6.35 12.77 -1.88
N GLY A 67 7.60 12.55 -1.46
CA GLY A 67 8.39 13.58 -0.79
C GLY A 67 8.86 14.66 -1.76
N GLU A 68 9.25 15.80 -1.19
CA GLU A 68 9.90 16.90 -1.89
C GLU A 68 11.26 16.47 -2.46
N GLY A 69 11.56 16.89 -3.69
CA GLY A 69 12.82 16.55 -4.33
C GLY A 69 12.93 17.12 -5.73
N ASN A 70 13.48 16.32 -6.65
CA ASN A 70 13.58 16.70 -8.06
C ASN A 70 12.38 16.17 -8.86
N SER A 71 12.37 16.35 -10.17
CA SER A 71 11.26 15.91 -11.04
C SER A 71 11.06 14.39 -11.15
N ILE A 72 11.94 13.59 -10.55
CA ILE A 72 11.97 12.11 -10.69
C ILE A 72 11.96 11.41 -9.33
N LEU A 73 12.61 11.98 -8.31
CA LEU A 73 12.78 11.39 -6.98
C LEU A 73 12.56 12.43 -5.88
N GLY A 74 11.81 12.03 -4.86
CA GLY A 74 11.69 12.71 -3.57
C GLY A 74 12.83 12.32 -2.62
N PHE A 75 13.21 13.26 -1.76
CA PHE A 75 14.29 13.13 -0.76
C PHE A 75 13.85 13.55 0.66
N SER A 76 12.55 13.77 0.88
CA SER A 76 11.96 14.07 2.19
C SER A 76 10.92 13.02 2.58
N ASP A 77 10.30 13.16 3.75
CA ASP A 77 9.13 12.37 4.18
C ASP A 77 9.39 10.85 4.34
N PHE A 78 10.63 10.51 4.67
CA PHE A 78 10.98 9.19 5.15
C PHE A 78 10.32 8.90 6.50
N PHE A 79 9.98 7.63 6.75
CA PHE A 79 9.24 7.20 7.95
C PHE A 79 7.93 7.96 8.13
N TYR A 80 7.01 7.77 7.20
CA TYR A 80 5.73 8.48 7.19
C TYR A 80 5.02 8.41 8.56
N SER A 81 4.66 9.57 9.09
CA SER A 81 4.18 9.74 10.47
C SER A 81 2.67 10.02 10.58
N GLY A 82 1.93 9.98 9.47
CA GLY A 82 0.47 10.14 9.48
C GLY A 82 -0.02 11.59 9.42
N TYR A 83 0.80 12.53 8.94
CA TYR A 83 0.38 13.91 8.72
C TYR A 83 -0.56 14.01 7.51
N ASP A 84 -1.49 14.96 7.53
CA ASP A 84 -2.28 15.26 6.34
C ASP A 84 -1.44 16.09 5.37
N VAL A 85 -1.42 15.69 4.11
CA VAL A 85 -0.68 16.39 3.05
C VAL A 85 -1.52 17.59 2.59
N GLU A 86 -0.92 18.78 2.57
CA GLU A 86 -1.61 19.99 2.15
C GLU A 86 -2.08 19.88 0.68
N GLY A 87 -3.33 20.28 0.42
CA GLY A 87 -3.93 20.22 -0.92
C GLY A 87 -4.53 18.86 -1.30
N LEU A 88 -4.35 17.81 -0.49
CA LEU A 88 -5.06 16.54 -0.68
C LEU A 88 -6.50 16.64 -0.13
N GLY A 89 -7.50 16.39 -0.99
CA GLY A 89 -8.92 16.39 -0.64
C GLY A 89 -9.38 15.16 0.16
N LEU A 90 -8.46 14.47 0.82
CA LEU A 90 -8.66 13.25 1.61
C LEU A 90 -7.54 13.10 2.66
N SER A 91 -7.75 12.25 3.67
CA SER A 91 -6.77 12.06 4.75
C SER A 91 -5.46 11.46 4.25
N GLY A 92 -4.33 12.04 4.67
CA GLY A 92 -2.99 11.57 4.29
C GLY A 92 -2.75 10.11 4.65
N ALA A 93 -3.25 9.64 5.80
CA ALA A 93 -3.14 8.24 6.21
C ALA A 93 -3.89 7.28 5.26
N VAL A 94 -5.05 7.69 4.75
CA VAL A 94 -5.80 6.91 3.76
C VAL A 94 -5.08 6.89 2.43
N PHE A 95 -4.52 8.02 2.01
CA PHE A 95 -3.67 8.09 0.82
C PHE A 95 -2.49 7.13 0.93
N PHE A 96 -1.74 7.22 2.04
CA PHE A 96 -0.61 6.35 2.33
C PHE A 96 -0.98 4.87 2.26
N LEU A 97 -2.08 4.48 2.92
CA LEU A 97 -2.53 3.09 2.95
C LEU A 97 -2.92 2.59 1.54
N PHE A 98 -3.55 3.45 0.72
CA PHE A 98 -3.83 3.12 -0.67
C PHE A 98 -2.54 2.91 -1.48
N GLN A 99 -1.55 3.80 -1.35
CA GLN A 99 -0.27 3.66 -2.06
C GLN A 99 0.53 2.43 -1.59
N LEU A 100 0.52 2.15 -0.29
CA LEU A 100 1.15 0.96 0.29
C LEU A 100 0.53 -0.32 -0.29
N ALA A 101 -0.79 -0.36 -0.48
CA ALA A 101 -1.46 -1.50 -1.09
C ALA A 101 -0.95 -1.80 -2.51
N PHE A 102 -0.64 -0.76 -3.30
CA PHE A 102 -0.03 -0.93 -4.63
C PHE A 102 1.46 -1.28 -4.55
N ALA A 103 2.21 -0.67 -3.64
CA ALA A 103 3.64 -0.93 -3.49
C ALA A 103 3.93 -2.37 -3.04
N GLY A 104 3.06 -2.93 -2.20
CA GLY A 104 3.17 -4.32 -1.75
C GLY A 104 2.76 -5.38 -2.78
N TYR A 105 2.16 -4.96 -3.89
CA TYR A 105 1.67 -5.86 -4.95
C TYR A 105 2.70 -6.13 -6.06
N LEU A 106 3.83 -5.41 -6.07
CA LEU A 106 4.90 -5.50 -7.08
C LEU A 106 5.92 -6.61 -6.80
#